data_AF-R6P2P9-F1
#
_entry.id   AF-R6P2P9-F1
#
_cell.length_a   1.000
_cell.length_b   1.000
_cell.length_c   1.000
_cell.angle_alpha   90.00
_cell.angle_beta   90.00
_cell.angle_gamma   90.00
#
_symmetry.space_group_name_H-M   'P 1'
#
loop_
_entity.id
_entity.type
_entity.pdbx_description
1 polymer ?
#
loop_
_entity_poly.entity_id
_entity_poly.type
_entity_poly.pdbx_seq_one_letter_code
_entity_poly.pdbx_strand_id
1 'polypeptide(L)'
;MKRFLALGMALAMVLCSLTGCNTSHKVNAAIQENISTLDNKLANLEVTVGDLYQEGIATDEMKDEVDDLQQELSEARDMFAATTDGEQDANISSKLIDLTSKADELEGQVQDALGGIGNVENYAKAMKKVTSELESAIKTAVDNGKMDKSKLTEFQNASSKLDAIVSNPEETTTNKAELLKIRESLVALASEASVSNEVIDGLAQNDKKTAQPTVKSEDLTSLVNAYTTLQNTASQLYEKGNITEKQYTEILNLGMDVSKLQEKANKGEKEDSVNSEAKKLAGKVEKLANKIK
;
A
#
# COMPACT_ATOMS: atom_id res chain seq x y z
N MET A 1 -43.13 -45.38 -22.54
CA MET A 1 -42.82 -44.24 -21.63
C MET A 1 -41.62 -44.48 -20.68
N LYS A 2 -40.66 -45.38 -21.00
CA LYS A 2 -39.44 -45.57 -20.18
C LYS A 2 -38.13 -45.15 -20.88
N ARG A 3 -38.17 -44.80 -22.18
CA ARG A 3 -36.97 -44.38 -22.95
C ARG A 3 -36.78 -42.85 -23.03
N PHE A 4 -37.81 -42.05 -22.75
CA PHE A 4 -37.71 -40.59 -22.74
C PHE A 4 -37.25 -40.01 -21.38
N LEU A 5 -37.40 -40.77 -20.29
CA LEU A 5 -36.95 -40.33 -18.96
C LEU A 5 -35.42 -40.47 -18.79
N ALA A 6 -34.81 -41.46 -19.45
CA ALA A 6 -33.36 -41.69 -19.41
C ALA A 6 -32.57 -40.67 -20.25
N LEU A 7 -33.13 -40.17 -21.36
CA LEU A 7 -32.49 -39.15 -22.20
C LEU A 7 -32.56 -37.74 -21.57
N GLY A 8 -33.63 -37.46 -20.81
CA GLY A 8 -33.80 -36.18 -20.09
C GLY A 8 -32.85 -36.01 -18.91
N MET A 9 -32.52 -37.10 -18.18
CA MET A 9 -31.54 -37.05 -17.09
C MET A 9 -30.09 -36.92 -17.58
N ALA A 10 -29.75 -37.51 -18.73
CA ALA A 10 -28.41 -37.38 -19.31
C ALA A 10 -28.12 -35.95 -19.81
N LEU A 11 -29.11 -35.27 -20.40
CA LEU A 11 -28.95 -33.87 -20.83
C LEU A 11 -28.87 -32.89 -19.65
N ALA A 12 -29.58 -33.15 -18.55
CA ALA A 12 -29.52 -32.33 -17.34
C ALA A 12 -28.16 -32.46 -16.62
N MET A 13 -27.58 -33.68 -16.56
CA MET A 13 -26.22 -33.86 -16.03
C MET A 13 -25.14 -33.20 -16.90
N VAL A 14 -25.28 -33.25 -18.23
CA VAL A 14 -24.36 -32.55 -19.15
C VAL A 14 -24.49 -31.02 -19.03
N LEU A 15 -25.70 -30.49 -18.85
CA LEU A 15 -25.92 -29.05 -18.67
C LEU A 15 -25.43 -28.52 -17.31
N CYS A 16 -25.52 -29.30 -16.22
CA CYS A 16 -24.90 -28.95 -14.94
C CYS A 16 -23.36 -28.97 -15.00
N SER A 17 -22.76 -29.88 -15.79
CA SER A 17 -21.30 -29.85 -16.02
C SER A 17 -20.84 -28.68 -16.90
N LEU A 18 -21.71 -28.10 -17.73
CA LEU A 18 -21.37 -26.98 -18.62
C LEU A 18 -21.48 -25.61 -17.94
N THR A 19 -22.35 -25.43 -16.94
CA THR A 19 -22.47 -24.16 -16.19
C THR A 19 -21.56 -24.09 -14.96
N GLY A 20 -21.20 -25.24 -14.35
CA GLY A 20 -20.22 -25.29 -13.25
C GLY A 20 -18.77 -25.07 -13.71
N CYS A 21 -18.42 -25.54 -14.91
CA CYS A 21 -17.07 -25.43 -15.48
C CYS A 21 -16.64 -23.98 -15.74
N ASN A 22 -17.57 -23.12 -16.19
CA ASN A 22 -17.27 -21.71 -16.49
C ASN A 22 -17.08 -20.84 -15.23
N THR A 23 -17.68 -21.21 -14.10
CA THR A 23 -17.51 -20.50 -12.83
C THR A 23 -16.22 -20.94 -12.14
N SER A 24 -15.94 -22.25 -12.10
CA SER A 24 -14.69 -22.80 -11.54
C SER A 24 -13.46 -22.31 -12.31
N HIS A 25 -13.50 -22.24 -13.65
CA HIS A 25 -12.39 -21.68 -14.43
C HIS A 25 -12.09 -20.20 -14.11
N LYS A 26 -13.11 -19.40 -13.80
CA LYS A 26 -12.94 -17.98 -13.42
C LYS A 26 -12.38 -17.84 -12.01
N VAL A 27 -12.82 -18.67 -11.08
CA VAL A 27 -12.32 -18.69 -9.70
C VAL A 27 -10.86 -19.14 -9.69
N ASN A 28 -10.50 -20.19 -10.44
CA ASN A 28 -9.12 -20.63 -10.56
C ASN A 28 -8.20 -19.57 -11.18
N ALA A 29 -8.68 -18.83 -12.18
CA ALA A 29 -7.91 -17.72 -12.76
C ALA A 29 -7.68 -16.59 -11.74
N ALA A 30 -8.70 -16.23 -10.95
CA ALA A 30 -8.58 -15.20 -9.92
C ALA A 30 -7.64 -15.63 -8.79
N ILE A 31 -7.69 -16.89 -8.37
CA ILE A 31 -6.77 -17.45 -7.37
C ILE A 31 -5.33 -17.41 -7.91
N GLN A 32 -5.10 -17.81 -9.17
CA GLN A 32 -3.79 -17.74 -9.80
C GLN A 32 -3.25 -16.30 -9.90
N GLU A 33 -4.12 -15.34 -10.23
CA GLU A 33 -3.77 -13.92 -10.25
C GLU A 33 -3.36 -13.44 -8.85
N ASN A 34 -4.16 -13.73 -7.81
CA ASN A 34 -3.87 -13.36 -6.43
C ASN A 34 -2.54 -13.96 -5.94
N ILE A 35 -2.28 -15.23 -6.24
CA ILE A 35 -0.99 -15.88 -5.95
C ILE A 35 0.14 -15.12 -6.62
N SER A 36 0.02 -14.83 -7.93
CA SER A 36 1.07 -14.11 -8.68
C SER A 36 1.29 -12.69 -8.15
N THR A 37 0.23 -11.99 -7.72
CA THR A 37 0.33 -10.67 -7.10
C THR A 37 1.06 -10.75 -5.75
N LEU A 38 0.69 -11.71 -4.90
CA LEU A 38 1.35 -11.93 -3.62
C LEU A 38 2.81 -12.35 -3.80
N ASP A 39 3.13 -13.18 -4.79
CA ASP A 39 4.50 -13.58 -5.10
C ASP A 39 5.39 -12.37 -5.36
N ASN A 40 4.93 -11.47 -6.23
CA ASN A 40 5.66 -10.25 -6.55
C ASN A 40 5.78 -9.34 -5.32
N LYS A 41 4.71 -9.24 -4.52
CA LYS A 41 4.72 -8.43 -3.29
C LYS A 41 5.72 -8.96 -2.27
N LEU A 42 5.69 -10.26 -1.97
CA LEU A 42 6.59 -10.89 -1.02
C LEU A 42 8.04 -10.90 -1.50
N ALA A 43 8.29 -11.07 -2.81
CA ALA A 43 9.65 -10.96 -3.35
C ALA A 43 10.23 -9.54 -3.16
N ASN A 44 9.40 -8.50 -3.37
CA ASN A 44 9.82 -7.12 -3.12
C ASN A 44 10.04 -6.85 -1.62
N LEU A 45 9.18 -7.40 -0.76
CA LEU A 45 9.34 -7.29 0.69
C LEU A 45 10.59 -8.03 1.17
N GLU A 46 10.88 -9.22 0.66
CA GLU A 46 12.11 -9.97 0.97
C GLU A 46 13.36 -9.16 0.66
N VAL A 47 13.43 -8.57 -0.55
CA VAL A 47 14.56 -7.72 -0.93
C VAL A 47 14.63 -6.49 -0.04
N THR A 48 13.51 -5.80 0.18
CA THR A 48 13.49 -4.54 0.93
C THR A 48 13.81 -4.75 2.41
N VAL A 49 13.16 -5.72 3.06
CA VAL A 49 13.42 -6.10 4.46
C VAL A 49 14.84 -6.63 4.59
N GLY A 50 15.31 -7.44 3.63
CA GLY A 50 16.69 -7.92 3.59
C GLY A 50 17.71 -6.78 3.57
N ASP A 51 17.54 -5.80 2.68
CA ASP A 51 18.38 -4.61 2.60
C ASP A 51 18.33 -3.80 3.91
N LEU A 52 17.13 -3.53 4.42
CA LEU A 52 16.96 -2.79 5.69
C LEU A 52 17.56 -3.51 6.89
N TYR A 53 17.51 -4.84 6.90
CA TYR A 53 18.10 -5.65 7.95
C TYR A 53 19.63 -5.55 7.91
N GLN A 54 20.25 -5.59 6.72
CA GLN A 54 21.69 -5.34 6.58
C GLN A 54 22.08 -3.93 7.02
N GLU A 55 21.21 -2.95 6.78
CA GLU A 55 21.40 -1.58 7.22
C GLU A 55 21.15 -1.36 8.72
N GLY A 56 20.68 -2.39 9.45
CA GLY A 56 20.38 -2.34 10.89
C GLY A 56 19.09 -1.59 11.23
N ILE A 57 18.18 -1.44 10.28
CA ILE A 57 16.91 -0.73 10.41
C ILE A 57 15.74 -1.69 10.65
N ALA A 58 15.66 -2.78 9.87
CA ALA A 58 14.63 -3.80 10.09
C ALA A 58 15.02 -4.73 11.24
N THR A 59 14.01 -5.27 11.92
CA THR A 59 14.17 -6.19 13.05
C THR A 59 14.23 -7.65 12.59
N ASP A 60 14.65 -8.54 13.50
CA ASP A 60 14.52 -10.00 13.30
C ASP A 60 13.06 -10.39 13.04
N GLU A 61 12.12 -9.79 13.77
CA GLU A 61 10.67 -10.04 13.64
C GLU A 61 10.15 -9.74 12.24
N MET A 62 10.51 -8.60 11.64
CA MET A 62 10.11 -8.27 10.27
C MET A 62 10.65 -9.28 9.25
N LYS A 63 11.86 -9.80 9.49
CA LYS A 63 12.50 -10.77 8.61
C LYS A 63 11.83 -12.14 8.73
N ASP A 64 11.59 -12.59 9.97
CA ASP A 64 10.87 -13.83 10.24
C ASP A 64 9.45 -13.76 9.66
N GLU A 65 8.78 -12.61 9.72
CA GLU A 65 7.45 -12.41 9.12
C GLU A 65 7.46 -12.54 7.59
N VAL A 66 8.50 -12.07 6.89
CA VAL A 66 8.67 -12.35 5.45
C VAL A 66 8.79 -13.85 5.21
N ASP A 67 9.68 -14.52 5.94
CA ASP A 67 9.96 -15.95 5.76
C ASP A 67 8.68 -16.80 6.00
N ASP A 68 7.93 -16.47 7.05
CA ASP A 68 6.64 -17.10 7.37
C ASP A 68 5.60 -16.86 6.27
N LEU A 69 5.49 -15.63 5.75
CA LEU A 69 4.56 -15.32 4.66
C LEU A 69 4.90 -16.06 3.37
N GLN A 70 6.19 -16.18 3.05
CA GLN A 70 6.64 -16.95 1.89
C GLN A 70 6.31 -18.43 2.03
N GLN A 71 6.51 -18.98 3.23
CA GLN A 71 6.18 -20.37 3.53
C GLN A 71 4.66 -20.61 3.45
N GLU A 72 3.84 -19.76 4.09
CA GLU A 72 2.37 -19.87 4.05
C GLU A 72 1.82 -19.71 2.63
N LEU A 73 2.41 -18.85 1.79
CA LEU A 73 2.05 -18.70 0.38
C LEU A 73 2.44 -19.93 -0.44
N SER A 74 3.61 -20.53 -0.18
CA SER A 74 4.00 -21.79 -0.82
C SER A 74 2.99 -22.90 -0.51
N GLU A 75 2.55 -23.01 0.73
CA GLU A 75 1.50 -23.97 1.10
C GLU A 75 0.17 -23.68 0.38
N ALA A 76 -0.20 -22.40 0.23
CA ALA A 76 -1.41 -22.04 -0.52
C ALA A 76 -1.31 -22.43 -2.00
N ARG A 77 -0.11 -22.32 -2.62
CA ARG A 77 0.15 -22.81 -3.98
C ARG A 77 0.01 -24.33 -4.06
N ASP A 78 0.58 -25.07 -3.12
CA ASP A 78 0.50 -26.54 -3.08
C ASP A 78 -0.94 -27.02 -2.90
N MET A 79 -1.72 -26.36 -2.03
CA MET A 79 -3.15 -26.61 -1.88
C MET A 79 -3.92 -26.36 -3.17
N PHE A 80 -3.63 -25.26 -3.87
CA PHE A 80 -4.25 -24.94 -5.15
C PHE A 80 -3.90 -25.95 -6.24
N ALA A 81 -2.65 -26.39 -6.31
CA ALA A 81 -2.21 -27.42 -7.27
C ALA A 81 -2.84 -28.79 -7.00
N ALA A 82 -3.12 -29.11 -5.73
CA ALA A 82 -3.76 -30.35 -5.32
C ALA A 82 -5.29 -30.37 -5.47
N THR A 83 -5.92 -29.23 -5.80
CA THR A 83 -7.38 -29.08 -5.80
C THR A 83 -8.03 -29.62 -7.07
N THR A 84 -9.02 -30.51 -6.92
CA THR A 84 -9.83 -31.07 -8.03
C THR A 84 -11.31 -30.65 -8.00
N ASP A 85 -11.74 -29.91 -6.97
CA ASP A 85 -13.14 -29.72 -6.61
C ASP A 85 -13.36 -28.34 -5.94
N GLY A 86 -14.38 -27.59 -6.39
CA GLY A 86 -14.56 -26.16 -6.07
C GLY A 86 -14.91 -25.78 -4.61
N GLU A 87 -14.92 -26.72 -3.66
CA GLU A 87 -15.06 -26.43 -2.22
C GLU A 87 -13.72 -26.02 -1.59
N GLN A 88 -12.59 -26.47 -2.17
CA GLN A 88 -11.25 -26.03 -1.77
C GLN A 88 -10.92 -24.60 -2.27
N ASP A 89 -11.56 -24.14 -3.35
CA ASP A 89 -11.37 -22.79 -3.91
C ASP A 89 -11.72 -21.67 -2.90
N ALA A 90 -12.74 -21.87 -2.06
CA ALA A 90 -13.14 -20.90 -1.05
C ALA A 90 -12.14 -20.83 0.12
N ASN A 91 -11.60 -21.98 0.54
CA ASN A 91 -10.57 -22.05 1.59
C ASN A 91 -9.26 -21.38 1.14
N ILE A 92 -8.83 -21.68 -0.09
CA ILE A 92 -7.66 -21.03 -0.70
C ILE A 92 -7.87 -19.53 -0.84
N SER A 93 -9.05 -19.10 -1.30
CA SER A 93 -9.38 -17.68 -1.41
C SER A 93 -9.30 -16.97 -0.05
N SER A 94 -9.80 -17.58 1.02
CA SER A 94 -9.69 -17.01 2.38
C SER A 94 -8.24 -16.89 2.82
N LYS A 95 -7.43 -17.95 2.67
CA LYS A 95 -6.01 -17.94 3.03
C LYS A 95 -5.25 -16.85 2.27
N LEU A 96 -5.53 -16.64 0.98
CA LEU A 96 -4.90 -15.59 0.18
C LEU A 96 -5.31 -14.17 0.63
N ILE A 97 -6.55 -13.97 1.08
CA ILE A 97 -6.99 -12.69 1.66
C ILE A 97 -6.24 -12.39 2.95
N ASP A 98 -6.10 -13.38 3.82
CA ASP A 98 -5.37 -13.24 5.09
C ASP A 98 -3.88 -12.95 4.83
N LEU A 99 -3.26 -13.67 3.90
CA LEU A 99 -1.87 -13.43 3.47
C LEU A 99 -1.67 -12.04 2.87
N THR A 100 -2.64 -11.55 2.09
CA THR A 100 -2.62 -10.19 1.55
C THR A 100 -2.65 -9.17 2.68
N SER A 101 -3.53 -9.37 3.66
CA SER A 101 -3.66 -8.45 4.79
C SER A 101 -2.38 -8.38 5.62
N LYS A 102 -1.76 -9.54 5.92
CA LYS A 102 -0.45 -9.59 6.61
C LYS A 102 0.67 -8.93 5.79
N ALA A 103 0.72 -9.18 4.48
CA ALA A 103 1.71 -8.54 3.62
C ALA A 103 1.49 -7.01 3.49
N ASP A 104 0.25 -6.53 3.54
CA ASP A 104 -0.09 -5.10 3.64
C ASP A 104 0.36 -4.50 4.98
N GLU A 105 0.17 -5.22 6.09
CA GLU A 105 0.64 -4.82 7.42
C GLU A 105 2.17 -4.72 7.48
N LEU A 106 2.89 -5.74 7.00
CA LEU A 106 4.35 -5.73 6.94
C LEU A 106 4.89 -4.63 6.02
N GLU A 107 4.22 -4.35 4.89
CA GLU A 107 4.57 -3.20 4.05
C GLU A 107 4.41 -1.88 4.83
N GLY A 108 3.36 -1.75 5.65
CA GLY A 108 3.19 -0.62 6.57
C GLY A 108 4.34 -0.50 7.56
N GLN A 109 4.74 -1.60 8.20
CA GLN A 109 5.89 -1.64 9.11
C GLN A 109 7.19 -1.20 8.40
N VAL A 110 7.42 -1.67 7.16
CA VAL A 110 8.56 -1.25 6.34
C VAL A 110 8.54 0.25 6.05
N GLN A 111 7.37 0.82 5.72
CA GLN A 111 7.23 2.27 5.49
C GLN A 111 7.50 3.08 6.77
N ASP A 112 7.03 2.60 7.91
CA ASP A 112 7.26 3.21 9.21
C ASP A 112 8.75 3.15 9.60
N ALA A 113 9.41 2.01 9.39
CA ALA A 113 10.85 1.83 9.59
C ALA A 113 11.69 2.74 8.68
N LEU A 114 11.20 2.97 7.45
CA LEU A 114 11.77 3.94 6.52
C LEU A 114 11.48 5.41 6.91
N GLY A 115 10.85 5.66 8.05
CA GLY A 115 10.53 6.99 8.55
C GLY A 115 9.60 7.79 7.61
N GLY A 116 8.82 7.09 6.79
CA GLY A 116 7.95 7.70 5.78
C GLY A 116 8.70 8.42 4.66
N ILE A 117 9.96 8.06 4.37
CA ILE A 117 10.69 8.59 3.21
C ILE A 117 10.06 8.06 1.92
N GLY A 118 9.21 8.90 1.31
CA GLY A 118 8.58 8.60 0.03
C GLY A 118 9.58 8.64 -1.13
N ASN A 119 10.23 9.80 -1.32
CA ASN A 119 11.14 10.09 -2.42
C ASN A 119 12.48 10.63 -1.88
N VAL A 120 13.57 9.95 -2.24
CA VAL A 120 14.94 10.23 -1.82
C VAL A 120 15.35 11.65 -2.20
N GLU A 121 15.10 12.08 -3.44
CA GLU A 121 15.52 13.40 -3.94
C GLU A 121 14.90 14.53 -3.13
N ASN A 122 13.59 14.48 -2.92
CA ASN A 122 12.83 15.50 -2.21
C ASN A 122 13.20 15.53 -0.73
N TYR A 123 13.37 14.36 -0.10
CA TYR A 123 13.79 14.29 1.30
C TYR A 123 15.19 14.87 1.49
N ALA A 124 16.15 14.47 0.65
CA ALA A 124 17.53 14.94 0.70
C ALA A 124 17.62 16.46 0.49
N LYS A 125 16.86 17.03 -0.45
CA LYS A 125 16.82 18.48 -0.68
C LYS A 125 16.20 19.24 0.49
N ALA A 126 15.13 18.73 1.08
CA ALA A 126 14.49 19.32 2.24
C ALA A 126 15.46 19.36 3.44
N MET A 127 16.11 18.23 3.73
CA MET A 127 17.16 18.15 4.73
C MET A 127 18.30 19.14 4.43
N LYS A 128 18.74 19.23 3.16
CA LYS A 128 19.87 20.09 2.78
C LYS A 128 19.62 21.56 3.10
N LYS A 129 18.38 22.01 2.90
CA LYS A 129 17.96 23.39 3.20
C LYS A 129 18.12 23.73 4.69
N VAL A 130 17.82 22.78 5.58
CA VAL A 130 17.89 22.97 7.04
C VAL A 130 19.33 22.85 7.57
N THR A 131 20.17 22.03 6.92
CA THR A 131 21.58 21.87 7.34
C THR A 131 22.40 23.16 7.37
N SER A 132 22.11 24.15 6.52
CA SER A 132 22.87 25.41 6.52
C SER A 132 22.65 26.25 7.79
N GLU A 133 21.43 26.23 8.33
CA GLU A 133 21.12 26.89 9.61
C GLU A 133 21.80 26.14 10.77
N LEU A 134 21.79 24.82 10.71
CA LEU A 134 22.44 23.96 11.70
C LEU A 134 23.97 24.13 11.72
N GLU A 135 24.63 24.26 10.56
CA GLU A 135 26.08 24.48 10.46
C GLU A 135 26.52 25.70 11.27
N SER A 136 25.81 26.81 11.08
CA SER A 136 26.11 28.09 11.74
C SER A 136 25.95 27.98 13.27
N ALA A 137 24.92 27.27 13.72
CA ALA A 137 24.67 27.05 15.14
C ALA A 137 25.72 26.15 15.79
N ILE A 138 26.08 25.03 15.15
CA ILE A 138 27.12 24.12 15.64
C ILE A 138 28.46 24.84 15.73
N LYS A 139 28.85 25.59 14.69
CA LYS A 139 30.08 26.38 14.71
C LYS A 139 30.13 27.36 15.87
N THR A 140 29.02 28.08 16.10
CA THR A 140 28.90 29.01 17.23
C THR A 140 28.98 28.30 18.57
N ALA A 141 28.37 27.12 18.72
CA ALA A 141 28.42 26.34 19.94
C ALA A 141 29.85 25.82 20.22
N VAL A 142 30.56 25.36 19.20
CA VAL A 142 31.97 24.93 19.29
C VAL A 142 32.89 26.10 19.64
N ASP A 143 32.74 27.25 18.98
CA ASP A 143 33.58 28.44 19.22
C ASP A 143 33.38 28.98 20.65
N ASN A 144 32.19 28.85 21.20
CA ASN A 144 31.87 29.21 22.58
C ASN A 144 32.21 28.11 23.61
N GLY A 145 32.80 27.00 23.20
CA GLY A 145 33.19 25.88 24.07
C GLY A 145 32.01 25.09 24.66
N LYS A 146 30.81 25.23 24.08
CA LYS A 146 29.60 24.47 24.49
C LYS A 146 29.52 23.08 23.86
N MET A 147 30.26 22.86 22.77
CA MET A 147 30.37 21.57 22.08
C MET A 147 31.83 21.26 21.76
N ASP A 148 32.16 19.97 21.66
CA ASP A 148 33.48 19.53 21.25
C ASP A 148 33.73 19.78 19.75
N LYS A 149 35.00 20.01 19.36
CA LYS A 149 35.37 20.17 17.95
C LYS A 149 35.07 18.94 17.10
N SER A 150 35.06 17.74 17.69
CA SER A 150 34.68 16.50 17.02
C SER A 150 33.26 16.59 16.44
N LYS A 151 32.35 17.33 17.10
CA LYS A 151 30.97 17.50 16.65
C LYS A 151 30.85 18.30 15.36
N LEU A 152 31.75 19.26 15.14
CA LEU A 152 31.83 19.95 13.85
C LEU A 152 32.28 18.98 12.74
N THR A 153 33.20 18.07 13.04
CA THR A 153 33.63 17.02 12.09
C THR A 153 32.51 16.01 11.83
N GLU A 154 31.77 15.58 12.86
CA GLU A 154 30.57 14.72 12.72
C GLU A 154 29.53 15.38 11.79
N PHE A 155 29.25 16.67 11.99
CA PHE A 155 28.36 17.44 11.13
C PHE A 155 28.85 17.47 9.68
N GLN A 156 30.14 17.79 9.45
CA GLN A 156 30.72 17.88 8.11
C GLN A 156 30.65 16.53 7.38
N ASN A 157 30.87 15.43 8.08
CA ASN A 157 30.74 14.09 7.52
C ASN A 157 29.30 13.78 7.11
N ALA A 158 28.33 14.06 7.99
CA ALA A 158 26.90 13.88 7.68
C ALA A 158 26.45 14.76 6.51
N SER A 159 26.86 16.03 6.49
CA SER A 159 26.57 16.99 5.40
C SER A 159 27.18 16.55 4.07
N SER A 160 28.42 16.02 4.09
CA SER A 160 29.08 15.52 2.87
C SER A 160 28.38 14.29 2.29
N LYS A 161 27.90 13.38 3.14
CA LYS A 161 27.10 12.23 2.71
C LYS A 161 25.75 12.67 2.13
N LEU A 162 25.09 13.64 2.77
CA LEU A 162 23.86 14.23 2.26
C LEU A 162 24.09 14.86 0.87
N ASP A 163 25.19 15.59 0.67
CA ASP A 163 25.56 16.18 -0.63
C ASP A 163 25.78 15.14 -1.73
N ALA A 164 26.35 13.98 -1.38
CA ALA A 164 26.48 12.87 -2.32
C ALA A 164 25.11 12.36 -2.77
N ILE A 165 24.15 12.18 -1.85
CA ILE A 165 22.80 11.72 -2.16
C ILE A 165 22.02 12.78 -2.97
N VAL A 166 22.14 14.06 -2.61
CA VAL A 166 21.53 15.16 -3.38
C VAL A 166 22.07 15.21 -4.82
N SER A 167 23.36 14.90 -5.01
CA SER A 167 24.00 14.89 -6.32
C SER A 167 23.63 13.68 -7.18
N ASN A 168 23.31 12.55 -6.56
CA ASN A 168 22.86 11.33 -7.24
C ASN A 168 21.69 10.66 -6.48
N PRO A 169 20.46 11.20 -6.62
CA PRO A 169 19.33 10.78 -5.80
C PRO A 169 18.66 9.52 -6.38
N GLU A 170 19.31 8.37 -6.26
CA GLU A 170 18.72 7.09 -6.67
C GLU A 170 17.67 6.62 -5.66
N GLU A 171 16.51 6.17 -6.15
CA GLU A 171 15.42 5.63 -5.33
C GLU A 171 15.73 4.18 -4.90
N THR A 172 16.63 4.04 -3.93
CA THR A 172 17.04 2.74 -3.38
C THR A 172 16.80 2.67 -1.88
N THR A 173 16.59 1.45 -1.38
CA THR A 173 16.46 1.18 0.07
C THR A 173 17.68 1.67 0.84
N THR A 174 18.89 1.45 0.28
CA THR A 174 20.15 1.93 0.85
C THR A 174 20.18 3.45 1.00
N ASN A 175 19.77 4.22 -0.02
CA ASN A 175 19.76 5.67 0.08
C ASN A 175 18.73 6.18 1.10
N LYS A 176 17.56 5.54 1.18
CA LYS A 176 16.56 5.87 2.21
C LYS A 176 17.09 5.57 3.62
N ALA A 177 17.74 4.43 3.80
CA ALA A 177 18.39 4.05 5.05
C ALA A 177 19.49 5.03 5.46
N GLU A 178 20.37 5.40 4.54
CA GLU A 178 21.45 6.36 4.79
C GLU A 178 20.90 7.75 5.13
N LEU A 179 19.81 8.18 4.47
CA LEU A 179 19.12 9.43 4.81
C LEU A 179 18.58 9.45 6.24
N LEU A 180 18.05 8.33 6.74
CA LEU A 180 17.63 8.22 8.14
C LEU A 180 18.80 8.33 9.10
N LYS A 181 19.91 7.64 8.83
CA LYS A 181 21.13 7.71 9.64
C LYS A 181 21.70 9.13 9.68
N ILE A 182 21.71 9.82 8.54
CA ILE A 182 22.11 11.23 8.44
C ILE A 182 21.17 12.09 9.27
N ARG A 183 19.85 11.93 9.12
CA ARG A 183 18.84 12.68 9.86
C ARG A 183 19.02 12.52 11.38
N GLU A 184 19.16 11.29 11.87
CA GLU A 184 19.39 11.00 13.29
C GLU A 184 20.65 11.69 13.80
N SER A 185 21.74 11.61 13.04
CA SER A 185 23.01 12.28 13.37
C SER A 185 22.82 13.81 13.45
N LEU A 186 22.12 14.40 12.49
CA LEU A 186 21.86 15.84 12.46
C LEU A 186 20.92 16.29 13.58
N VAL A 187 19.91 15.50 13.93
CA VAL A 187 18.99 15.79 15.05
C VAL A 187 19.72 15.74 16.39
N ALA A 188 20.61 14.77 16.58
CA ALA A 188 21.44 14.69 17.79
C ALA A 188 22.34 15.95 17.91
N LEU A 189 23.03 16.31 16.83
CA LEU A 189 23.87 17.51 16.77
C LEU A 189 23.07 18.80 17.01
N ALA A 190 21.87 18.89 16.43
CA ALA A 190 20.95 20.00 16.63
C ALA A 190 20.52 20.14 18.10
N SER A 191 20.15 19.02 18.72
CA SER A 191 19.77 18.99 20.14
C SER A 191 20.92 19.43 21.04
N GLU A 192 22.15 18.93 20.78
CA GLU A 192 23.36 19.33 21.51
C GLU A 192 23.70 20.82 21.31
N ALA A 193 23.54 21.34 20.09
CA ALA A 193 23.77 22.75 19.77
C ALA A 193 22.69 23.68 20.35
N SER A 194 21.64 23.13 20.98
CA SER A 194 20.49 23.86 21.49
C SER A 194 19.84 24.74 20.41
N VAL A 195 19.78 24.26 19.16
CA VAL A 195 18.97 24.95 18.14
C VAL A 195 17.49 24.82 18.44
N SER A 196 16.69 25.69 17.84
CA SER A 196 15.26 25.72 18.08
C SER A 196 14.57 24.47 17.53
N ASN A 197 13.42 24.13 18.12
CA ASN A 197 12.64 22.98 17.70
C ASN A 197 12.21 23.09 16.23
N GLU A 198 12.06 24.31 15.68
CA GLU A 198 11.75 24.49 14.26
C GLU A 198 12.84 23.91 13.34
N VAL A 199 14.13 24.00 13.72
CA VAL A 199 15.25 23.42 12.96
C VAL A 199 15.23 21.89 13.08
N ILE A 200 14.97 21.37 14.28
CA ILE A 200 14.89 19.93 14.53
C ILE A 200 13.70 19.31 13.78
N ASP A 201 12.54 19.95 13.83
CA ASP A 201 11.33 19.54 13.11
C ASP A 201 11.53 19.66 11.60
N GLY A 202 12.30 20.64 11.14
CA GLY A 202 12.68 20.81 9.73
C GLY A 202 13.49 19.63 9.18
N LEU A 203 14.32 18.98 10.01
CA LEU A 203 15.06 17.76 9.62
C LEU A 203 14.14 16.54 9.49
N ALA A 204 13.03 16.51 10.25
CA ALA A 204 12.02 15.47 10.16
C ALA A 204 11.05 15.67 8.98
N GLN A 205 11.01 16.88 8.41
CA GLN A 205 10.15 17.17 7.27
C GLN A 205 10.77 16.59 5.99
N ASN A 206 10.13 15.54 5.47
CA ASN A 206 9.94 15.50 4.02
C ASN A 206 9.35 16.85 3.65
N ASP A 207 9.86 17.51 2.59
CA ASP A 207 9.14 18.60 1.99
C ASP A 207 7.74 18.06 1.67
N LYS A 208 6.77 18.25 2.58
CA LYS A 208 5.33 18.10 2.36
C LYS A 208 4.82 19.19 1.40
N LYS A 209 5.74 19.76 0.64
CA LYS A 209 5.57 20.56 -0.55
C LYS A 209 5.95 19.80 -1.82
N THR A 210 6.04 18.46 -1.80
CA THR A 210 5.31 17.75 -2.84
C THR A 210 3.85 18.03 -2.56
N ALA A 211 3.22 18.83 -3.42
CA ALA A 211 1.78 18.93 -3.48
C ALA A 211 1.23 17.54 -3.20
N GLN A 212 0.47 17.37 -2.11
CA GLN A 212 -0.48 16.27 -2.06
C GLN A 212 -1.25 16.45 -3.37
N PRO A 213 -1.12 15.57 -4.38
CA PRO A 213 -2.01 15.66 -5.49
C PRO A 213 -3.27 14.95 -4.99
N THR A 214 -3.85 15.39 -3.87
CA THR A 214 -5.30 15.38 -3.80
C THR A 214 -5.68 16.27 -4.96
N VAL A 215 -5.94 15.65 -6.10
CA VAL A 215 -7.02 16.09 -6.94
C VAL A 215 -8.20 16.24 -5.97
N LYS A 216 -8.40 17.43 -5.40
CA LYS A 216 -9.59 17.77 -4.62
C LYS A 216 -10.70 18.00 -5.62
N SER A 217 -11.04 16.92 -6.30
CA SER A 217 -12.18 16.82 -7.17
C SER A 217 -13.41 16.84 -6.28
N GLU A 218 -14.22 17.89 -6.42
CA GLU A 218 -15.57 17.93 -5.83
C GLU A 218 -16.38 16.70 -6.29
N ASP A 219 -16.15 16.21 -7.52
CA ASP A 219 -16.79 15.03 -8.09
C ASP A 219 -16.36 13.72 -7.38
N LEU A 220 -15.08 13.55 -7.04
CA LEU A 220 -14.55 12.37 -6.34
C LEU A 220 -15.05 12.34 -4.89
N THR A 221 -15.04 13.48 -4.21
CA THR A 221 -15.56 13.60 -2.85
C THR A 221 -17.06 13.27 -2.82
N SER A 222 -17.81 13.80 -3.79
CA SER A 222 -19.24 13.51 -3.95
C SER A 222 -19.50 12.04 -4.26
N LEU A 223 -18.69 11.43 -5.12
CA LEU A 223 -18.76 10.01 -5.45
C LEU A 223 -18.55 9.11 -4.23
N VAL A 224 -17.48 9.35 -3.45
CA VAL A 224 -17.18 8.57 -2.25
C VAL A 224 -18.35 8.66 -1.25
N ASN A 225 -18.86 9.86 -1.01
CA ASN A 225 -20.01 10.05 -0.10
C ASN A 225 -21.29 9.36 -0.61
N ALA A 226 -21.57 9.45 -1.91
CA ALA A 226 -22.72 8.80 -2.53
C ALA A 226 -22.60 7.27 -2.46
N TYR A 227 -21.39 6.73 -2.70
CA TYR A 227 -21.12 5.31 -2.57
C TYR A 227 -21.28 4.80 -1.13
N THR A 228 -20.72 5.50 -0.14
CA THR A 228 -20.87 5.15 1.28
C THR A 228 -22.33 5.13 1.70
N THR A 229 -23.12 6.11 1.23
CA THR A 229 -24.57 6.15 1.48
C THR A 229 -25.28 4.94 0.87
N LEU A 230 -24.93 4.59 -0.38
CA LEU A 230 -25.45 3.41 -1.08
C LEU A 230 -25.09 2.11 -0.36
N GLN A 231 -23.83 1.94 0.04
CA GLN A 231 -23.33 0.76 0.73
C GLN A 231 -24.05 0.54 2.07
N ASN A 232 -24.19 1.61 2.87
CA ASN A 232 -24.91 1.57 4.14
C ASN A 232 -26.39 1.19 3.95
N THR A 233 -27.04 1.76 2.93
CA THR A 233 -28.43 1.43 2.59
C THR A 233 -28.56 -0.01 2.14
N ALA A 234 -27.66 -0.49 1.27
CA ALA A 234 -27.66 -1.84 0.75
C ALA A 234 -27.41 -2.88 1.85
N SER A 235 -26.49 -2.60 2.79
CA SER A 235 -26.21 -3.47 3.94
C SER A 235 -27.46 -3.65 4.81
N GLN A 236 -28.16 -2.57 5.15
CA GLN A 236 -29.40 -2.64 5.91
C GLN A 236 -30.52 -3.38 5.18
N LEU A 237 -30.61 -3.22 3.85
CA LEU A 237 -31.62 -3.92 3.05
C LEU A 237 -31.30 -5.40 2.88
N TYR A 238 -30.02 -5.76 2.77
CA TYR A 238 -29.56 -7.13 2.67
C TYR A 238 -29.82 -7.90 3.96
N GLU A 239 -29.50 -7.31 5.12
CA GLU A 239 -29.81 -7.88 6.45
C GLU A 239 -31.31 -8.13 6.65
N LYS A 240 -32.16 -7.28 6.05
CA LYS A 240 -33.63 -7.41 6.09
C LYS A 240 -34.18 -8.37 5.02
N GLY A 241 -33.33 -8.92 4.15
CA GLY A 241 -33.72 -9.79 3.04
C GLY A 241 -34.44 -9.08 1.89
N ASN A 242 -34.37 -7.76 1.82
CA ASN A 242 -35.06 -6.93 0.83
C ASN A 242 -34.32 -6.82 -0.51
N ILE A 243 -33.02 -7.16 -0.53
CA ILE A 243 -32.22 -7.26 -1.75
C ILE A 243 -31.51 -8.61 -1.79
N THR A 244 -31.23 -9.09 -3.00
CA THR A 244 -30.51 -10.35 -3.20
C THR A 244 -29.01 -10.20 -2.94
N GLU A 245 -28.35 -11.30 -2.59
CA GLU A 245 -26.89 -11.36 -2.47
C GLU A 245 -26.20 -10.82 -3.74
N LYS A 246 -26.69 -11.20 -4.92
CA LYS A 246 -26.18 -10.70 -6.21
C LYS A 246 -26.23 -9.17 -6.32
N GLN A 247 -27.30 -8.53 -5.86
CA GLN A 247 -27.41 -7.06 -5.86
C GLN A 247 -26.45 -6.43 -4.85
N TYR A 248 -26.26 -7.05 -3.68
CA TYR A 248 -25.31 -6.59 -2.68
C TYR A 248 -23.87 -6.72 -3.16
N THR A 249 -23.49 -7.84 -3.77
CA THR A 249 -22.16 -8.04 -4.39
C THR A 249 -21.89 -7.05 -5.52
N GLU A 250 -22.89 -6.72 -6.35
CA GLU A 250 -22.73 -5.71 -7.42
C GLU A 250 -22.37 -4.32 -6.83
N ILE A 251 -22.88 -3.99 -5.64
CA ILE A 251 -22.56 -2.76 -4.91
C ILE A 251 -21.17 -2.84 -4.27
N LEU A 252 -20.76 -3.99 -3.72
CA LEU A 252 -19.41 -4.16 -3.18
C LEU A 252 -18.34 -4.05 -4.28
N ASN A 253 -18.57 -4.65 -5.45
CA ASN A 253 -17.66 -4.55 -6.60
C ASN A 253 -17.50 -3.09 -7.07
N LEU A 254 -18.58 -2.30 -7.03
CA LEU A 254 -18.50 -0.87 -7.33
C LEU A 254 -17.62 -0.12 -6.29
N GLY A 255 -17.60 -0.58 -5.04
CA GLY A 255 -16.70 -0.06 -4.01
C GLY A 255 -15.24 -0.25 -4.35
N MET A 256 -14.88 -1.42 -4.89
CA MET A 256 -13.50 -1.66 -5.34
C MET A 256 -13.09 -0.69 -6.46
N ASP A 257 -13.98 -0.40 -7.41
CA ASP A 257 -13.73 0.60 -8.46
C ASP A 257 -13.54 2.02 -7.87
N VAL A 258 -14.34 2.40 -6.87
CA VAL A 258 -14.25 3.70 -6.17
C VAL A 258 -12.94 3.80 -5.38
N SER A 259 -12.54 2.74 -4.66
CA SER A 259 -11.28 2.67 -3.92
C SER A 259 -10.08 2.78 -4.85
N LYS A 260 -10.08 2.07 -5.99
CA LYS A 260 -9.02 2.18 -7.00
C LYS A 260 -8.89 3.62 -7.54
N LEU A 261 -10.01 4.30 -7.81
CA LEU A 261 -9.98 5.69 -8.25
C LEU A 261 -9.46 6.64 -7.16
N GLN A 262 -9.83 6.40 -5.90
CA GLN A 262 -9.33 7.17 -4.77
C GLN A 262 -7.82 6.98 -4.59
N GLU A 263 -7.32 5.77 -4.78
CA GLU A 263 -5.90 5.46 -4.75
C GLU A 263 -5.14 6.14 -5.91
N LYS A 264 -5.68 6.09 -7.14
CA LYS A 264 -5.12 6.81 -8.30
C LYS A 264 -5.04 8.31 -8.05
N ALA A 265 -6.09 8.89 -7.48
CA ALA A 265 -6.11 10.29 -7.10
C ALA A 265 -5.00 10.58 -6.07
N ASN A 266 -4.89 9.76 -5.02
CA ASN A 266 -3.84 9.91 -4.00
C ASN A 266 -2.41 9.75 -4.55
N LYS A 267 -2.22 8.96 -5.62
CA LYS A 267 -0.95 8.78 -6.35
C LYS A 267 -0.63 9.89 -7.35
N GLY A 268 -1.54 10.85 -7.55
CA GLY A 268 -1.29 12.06 -8.35
C GLY A 268 -1.55 11.96 -9.83
N GLU A 269 -2.51 11.12 -10.24
CA GLU A 269 -3.04 11.17 -11.60
C GLU A 269 -3.62 12.55 -11.96
N LYS A 270 -3.67 12.84 -13.27
CA LYS A 270 -4.22 14.09 -13.80
C LYS A 270 -5.67 14.29 -13.36
N GLU A 271 -5.98 15.47 -12.83
CA GLU A 271 -7.31 15.85 -12.33
C GLU A 271 -8.45 15.60 -13.35
N ASP A 272 -8.25 15.94 -14.62
CA ASP A 272 -9.25 15.71 -15.67
C ASP A 272 -9.56 14.21 -15.88
N SER A 273 -8.55 13.35 -15.73
CA SER A 273 -8.70 11.89 -15.82
C SER A 273 -9.55 11.38 -14.66
N VAL A 274 -9.17 11.77 -13.43
CA VAL A 274 -9.87 11.41 -12.20
C VAL A 274 -11.32 11.89 -12.23
N ASN A 275 -11.58 13.14 -12.67
CA ASN A 275 -12.93 13.68 -12.81
C ASN A 275 -13.77 12.92 -13.84
N SER A 276 -13.17 12.55 -14.97
CA SER A 276 -13.89 11.80 -16.01
C SER A 276 -14.29 10.39 -15.53
N GLU A 277 -13.43 9.74 -14.75
CA GLU A 277 -13.68 8.41 -14.19
C GLU A 277 -14.67 8.50 -13.01
N ALA A 278 -14.56 9.53 -12.17
CA ALA A 278 -15.49 9.81 -11.08
C ALA A 278 -16.92 9.99 -11.59
N LYS A 279 -17.14 10.75 -12.67
CA LYS A 279 -18.48 10.92 -13.28
C LYS A 279 -19.06 9.61 -13.82
N LYS A 280 -18.22 8.74 -14.40
CA LYS A 280 -18.67 7.42 -14.89
C LYS A 280 -19.11 6.54 -13.73
N LEU A 281 -18.33 6.51 -12.64
CA LEU A 281 -18.66 5.74 -11.44
C LEU A 281 -19.87 6.32 -10.71
N ALA A 282 -20.03 7.64 -10.67
CA ALA A 282 -21.21 8.28 -10.10
C ALA A 282 -22.50 7.86 -10.82
N GLY A 283 -22.46 7.78 -12.15
CA GLY A 283 -23.57 7.23 -12.94
C GLY A 283 -23.85 5.75 -12.67
N LYS A 284 -22.86 4.95 -12.25
CA LYS A 284 -23.08 3.57 -11.79
C LYS A 284 -23.70 3.54 -10.39
N VAL A 285 -23.20 4.37 -9.46
CA VAL A 285 -23.74 4.51 -8.10
C VAL A 285 -25.22 4.88 -8.16
N GLU A 286 -25.58 5.88 -8.97
CA GLU A 286 -26.98 6.31 -9.11
C GLU A 286 -27.88 5.20 -9.68
N LYS A 287 -27.41 4.47 -10.70
CA LYS A 287 -28.15 3.33 -11.26
C LYS A 287 -28.38 2.23 -10.24
N LEU A 288 -27.37 1.87 -9.45
CA LEU A 288 -27.51 0.84 -8.41
C LEU A 288 -28.39 1.34 -7.26
N ALA A 289 -28.26 2.59 -6.84
CA ALA A 289 -29.12 3.20 -5.84
C ALA A 289 -30.61 3.16 -6.23
N ASN A 290 -30.93 3.36 -7.50
CA ASN A 290 -32.31 3.28 -7.99
C ASN A 290 -32.81 1.83 -8.16
N LYS A 291 -31.94 0.82 -8.21
CA LYS A 291 -32.32 -0.60 -8.29
C LYS A 291 -32.68 -1.22 -6.92
N ILE A 292 -32.23 -0.62 -5.83
CA ILE A 292 -32.41 -1.14 -4.47
C ILE A 292 -33.43 -0.34 -3.63
N LYS A 293 -34.04 0.70 -4.22
CA LYS A 293 -35.22 1.38 -3.67
C LYS A 293 -36.46 0.55 -3.96
#